data_AF-A0A0C4WGK9-F1
#
_entry.id   AF-A0A0C4WGK9-F1
#
_cell.length_a   1.000
_cell.length_b   1.000
_cell.length_c   1.000
_cell.angle_alpha   90.00
_cell.angle_beta   90.00
_cell.angle_gamma   90.00
#
_symmetry.space_group_name_H-M   'P 1'
#
loop_
_entity.id
_entity.type
_entity.pdbx_description
1 polymer ?
#
loop_
_entity_poly.entity_id
_entity_poly.type
_entity_poly.pdbx_seq_one_letter_code
_entity_poly.pdbx_strand_id
1 'polypeptide(L)'
;MKKPPILAAADPDRLETWVKYRQSLCRDCHSTCCTLPVEVRLADLIRLGLADAFEQDEPAKQVARRLMKAGVVEHFNHKHEVFTLARRSNGDCLYLDARTRLCTRYEQRPDTCRNHPQIGPRPGYCAWRPKQPG
;
A
#
# COMPACT_ATOMS: atom_id res chain seq x y z
N MET A 1 -14.65 25.38 -23.08
CA MET A 1 -13.97 24.58 -22.03
C MET A 1 -14.29 23.11 -22.27
N LYS A 2 -13.28 22.24 -22.47
CA LYS A 2 -13.53 20.79 -22.66
C LYS A 2 -13.95 20.18 -21.32
N LYS A 3 -15.13 19.57 -21.26
CA LYS A 3 -15.57 18.80 -20.08
C LYS A 3 -14.50 17.73 -19.81
N PRO A 4 -13.91 17.66 -18.60
CA PRO A 4 -12.95 16.61 -18.31
C PRO A 4 -13.64 15.26 -18.50
N PRO A 5 -12.97 14.27 -19.12
CA PRO A 5 -13.56 12.96 -19.31
C PRO A 5 -13.95 12.37 -17.95
N ILE A 6 -15.16 11.82 -17.87
CA ILE A 6 -15.62 11.08 -16.70
C ILE A 6 -14.74 9.84 -16.61
N LEU A 7 -13.81 9.83 -15.65
CA LEU A 7 -12.98 8.66 -15.38
C LEU A 7 -13.83 7.61 -14.69
N ALA A 8 -13.87 6.40 -15.25
CA ALA A 8 -14.48 5.27 -14.56
C ALA A 8 -13.65 4.89 -13.33
N ALA A 9 -14.33 4.52 -12.24
CA ALA A 9 -13.66 3.97 -11.07
C ALA A 9 -13.01 2.62 -11.44
N ALA A 10 -11.74 2.44 -11.10
CA ALA A 10 -11.04 1.18 -11.33
C ALA A 10 -11.57 0.09 -10.39
N ASP A 11 -11.48 -1.15 -10.88
CA ASP A 11 -11.55 -2.35 -10.07
C ASP A 11 -10.11 -2.73 -9.66
N PRO A 12 -9.76 -2.70 -8.35
CA PRO A 12 -8.41 -3.01 -7.89
C PRO A 12 -7.89 -4.38 -8.34
N ASP A 13 -8.77 -5.36 -8.53
CA ASP A 13 -8.41 -6.73 -8.88
C ASP A 13 -8.33 -6.95 -10.40
N ARG A 14 -8.77 -5.97 -11.21
CA ARG A 14 -8.74 -6.01 -12.68
C ARG A 14 -7.82 -4.95 -13.24
N LEU A 15 -6.56 -5.32 -13.45
CA LEU A 15 -5.49 -4.40 -13.86
C LEU A 15 -5.82 -3.61 -15.11
N GLU A 16 -6.56 -4.17 -16.08
CA GLU A 16 -6.95 -3.50 -17.31
C GLU A 16 -7.84 -2.26 -17.08
N THR A 17 -8.58 -2.23 -15.97
CA THR A 17 -9.45 -1.10 -15.59
C THR A 17 -8.68 0.06 -14.97
N TRP A 18 -7.42 -0.15 -14.59
CA TRP A 18 -6.59 0.88 -13.98
C TRP A 18 -6.29 1.98 -15.00
N VAL A 19 -6.28 3.22 -14.53
CA VAL A 19 -6.12 4.40 -15.38
C VAL A 19 -4.66 4.86 -15.40
N LYS A 20 -4.20 5.42 -16.53
CA LYS A 20 -2.85 5.98 -16.61
C LYS A 20 -2.67 7.05 -15.53
N TYR A 21 -1.61 6.91 -14.75
CA TYR A 21 -1.40 7.78 -13.61
C TYR A 21 -1.10 9.22 -14.02
N ARG A 22 -1.65 10.15 -13.24
CA ARG A 22 -1.31 11.57 -13.23
C ARG A 22 -1.50 12.07 -11.79
N GLN A 23 -0.64 12.98 -11.34
CA GLN A 23 -0.62 13.44 -9.94
C GLN A 23 -1.99 13.99 -9.47
N SER A 24 -2.78 14.57 -10.38
CA SER A 24 -4.12 15.07 -10.06
C SER A 24 -5.10 14.00 -9.59
N LEU A 25 -4.90 12.72 -9.94
CA LEU A 25 -5.77 11.62 -9.50
C LEU A 25 -5.79 11.49 -7.97
N CYS A 26 -4.66 11.70 -7.31
CA CYS A 26 -4.56 11.55 -5.86
C CYS A 26 -5.40 12.56 -5.07
N ARG A 27 -5.75 13.72 -5.66
CA ARG A 27 -6.52 14.78 -4.96
C ARG A 27 -7.95 14.35 -4.64
N ASP A 28 -8.57 13.66 -5.58
CA ASP A 28 -9.98 13.24 -5.51
C ASP A 28 -10.13 11.71 -5.37
N CYS A 29 -9.04 11.00 -5.07
CA CYS A 29 -9.04 9.56 -4.85
C CYS A 29 -9.52 9.20 -3.44
N HIS A 30 -10.21 8.06 -3.30
CA HIS A 30 -10.55 7.46 -2.00
C HIS A 30 -9.38 6.72 -1.32
N SER A 31 -8.14 7.12 -1.63
CA SER A 31 -6.91 6.49 -1.14
C SER A 31 -6.81 4.98 -1.46
N THR A 32 -7.23 4.58 -2.66
CA THR A 32 -7.25 3.17 -3.09
C THR A 32 -5.87 2.51 -3.05
N CYS A 33 -4.78 3.25 -3.23
CA CYS A 33 -3.44 2.69 -3.05
C CYS A 33 -3.20 2.16 -1.62
N CYS A 34 -3.88 2.71 -0.62
CA CYS A 34 -3.85 2.23 0.76
C CYS A 34 -4.87 1.10 1.03
N THR A 35 -5.52 0.54 0.01
CA THR A 35 -6.34 -0.67 0.12
C THR A 35 -5.77 -1.86 -0.67
N LEU A 36 -4.70 -1.61 -1.43
CA LEU A 36 -3.95 -2.64 -2.15
C LEU A 36 -3.05 -3.42 -1.18
N PRO A 37 -2.72 -4.69 -1.49
CA PRO A 37 -1.66 -5.40 -0.77
C PRO A 37 -0.34 -4.62 -0.81
N VAL A 38 0.34 -4.53 0.34
CA VAL A 38 1.61 -3.82 0.46
C VAL A 38 2.70 -4.82 0.79
N GLU A 39 3.49 -5.16 -0.23
CA GLU A 39 4.70 -5.95 -0.07
C GLU A 39 5.85 -5.05 0.39
N VAL A 40 6.61 -5.49 1.39
CA VAL A 40 7.69 -4.73 2.01
C VAL A 40 8.90 -5.64 2.28
N ARG A 41 10.09 -5.05 2.38
CA ARG A 41 11.31 -5.73 2.84
C ARG A 41 11.65 -5.36 4.27
N LEU A 42 12.65 -6.02 4.86
CA LEU A 42 13.08 -5.73 6.23
C LEU A 42 13.45 -4.25 6.45
N ALA A 43 14.13 -3.62 5.48
CA ALA A 43 14.46 -2.20 5.53
C ALA A 43 13.22 -1.29 5.62
N ASP A 44 12.13 -1.66 4.95
CA ASP A 44 10.85 -0.94 5.06
C ASP A 44 10.21 -1.14 6.45
N LEU A 45 10.30 -2.35 7.01
CA LEU A 45 9.80 -2.63 8.36
C LEU A 45 10.55 -1.80 9.40
N ILE A 46 11.87 -1.66 9.26
CA ILE A 46 12.69 -0.79 10.10
C ILE A 46 12.26 0.68 9.93
N ARG A 47 12.10 1.14 8.69
CA ARG A 47 11.64 2.50 8.38
C ARG A 47 10.27 2.80 9.01
N LEU A 48 9.37 1.81 9.03
CA LEU A 48 8.05 1.91 9.66
C LEU A 48 8.10 1.80 11.20
N GLY A 49 9.26 1.48 11.78
CA GLY A 49 9.43 1.26 13.22
C GLY A 49 8.81 -0.05 13.72
N LEU A 50 8.70 -1.07 12.85
CA LEU A 50 8.13 -2.39 13.16
C LEU A 50 9.21 -3.45 13.44
N ALA A 51 10.43 -3.17 12.97
CA ALA A 51 11.63 -3.94 13.21
C ALA A 51 12.76 -3.00 13.66
N ASP A 52 13.70 -3.55 14.40
CA ASP A 52 14.92 -2.88 14.83
C ASP A 52 16.02 -3.03 13.77
N ALA A 53 16.97 -2.09 13.73
CA ALA A 53 18.16 -2.20 12.89
C ALA A 53 19.02 -3.43 13.20
N PHE A 54 19.07 -3.88 14.46
CA PHE A 54 19.80 -5.10 14.84
C PHE A 54 19.18 -6.37 14.25
N GLU A 55 17.88 -6.36 13.91
CA GLU A 55 17.22 -7.50 13.25
C GLU A 55 17.68 -7.69 11.79
N GLN A 56 18.51 -6.79 11.22
CA GLN A 56 19.08 -6.94 9.87
C GLN A 56 19.96 -8.18 9.73
N ASP A 57 20.65 -8.58 10.80
CA ASP A 57 21.50 -9.76 10.83
C ASP A 57 20.74 -11.03 11.26
N GLU A 58 19.45 -10.89 11.61
CA GLU A 58 18.60 -12.02 12.00
C GLU A 58 17.89 -12.65 10.78
N PRO A 59 17.59 -13.96 10.82
CA PRO A 59 16.78 -14.58 9.77
C PRO A 59 15.40 -13.91 9.66
N ALA A 60 15.05 -13.39 8.48
CA ALA A 60 13.79 -12.68 8.23
C ALA A 60 12.52 -13.44 8.66
N LYS A 61 12.59 -14.77 8.67
CA LYS A 61 11.53 -15.67 9.17
C LYS A 61 11.18 -15.43 10.65
N GLN A 62 12.13 -15.04 11.49
CA GLN A 62 11.89 -14.76 12.90
C GLN A 62 11.07 -13.46 13.07
N VAL A 63 11.49 -12.40 12.38
CA VAL A 63 10.75 -11.13 12.26
C VAL A 63 9.33 -11.38 11.74
N ALA A 64 9.19 -12.20 10.68
CA ALA A 64 7.90 -12.55 10.10
C ALA A 64 6.97 -13.19 11.13
N ARG A 65 7.44 -14.22 11.86
CA ARG A 65 6.65 -14.89 12.91
C ARG A 65 6.18 -13.91 13.99
N ARG A 66 7.08 -13.03 14.46
CA ARG A 66 6.76 -12.00 15.45
C ARG A 66 5.67 -11.05 14.94
N LEU A 67 5.82 -10.53 13.73
CA LEU A 67 4.89 -9.58 13.13
C LEU A 67 3.55 -10.20 12.71
N MET A 68 3.54 -11.46 12.29
CA MET A 68 2.30 -12.21 12.04
C MET A 68 1.51 -12.42 13.34
N LYS A 69 2.19 -12.78 14.44
CA LYS A 69 1.56 -12.89 15.77
C LYS A 69 0.99 -11.54 16.24
N ALA A 70 1.64 -10.44 15.89
CA ALA A 70 1.16 -9.09 16.19
C ALA A 70 0.04 -8.60 15.25
N GLY A 71 -0.33 -9.37 14.23
CA GLY A 71 -1.35 -8.98 13.24
C GLY A 71 -0.90 -7.86 12.29
N VAL A 72 0.40 -7.62 12.17
CA VAL A 72 0.97 -6.57 11.30
C VAL A 72 1.31 -7.10 9.91
N VAL A 73 1.68 -8.38 9.82
CA VAL A 73 2.00 -9.09 8.56
C VAL A 73 0.99 -10.21 8.36
N GLU A 74 0.41 -10.32 7.17
CA GLU A 74 -0.54 -11.39 6.81
C GLU A 74 0.14 -12.54 6.06
N HIS A 75 1.24 -12.27 5.35
CA HIS A 75 1.96 -13.27 4.57
C HIS A 75 3.47 -12.99 4.56
N PHE A 76 4.28 -14.05 4.46
CA PHE A 76 5.73 -13.96 4.29
C PHE A 76 6.21 -14.94 3.22
N ASN A 77 6.85 -14.40 2.19
CA ASN A 77 7.50 -15.18 1.14
C ASN A 77 8.95 -15.46 1.53
N HIS A 78 9.23 -16.69 1.97
CA HIS A 78 10.56 -17.09 2.42
C HIS A 78 11.62 -17.06 1.31
N LYS A 79 11.25 -17.32 0.05
CA LYS A 79 12.21 -17.38 -1.06
C LYS A 79 12.78 -16.00 -1.40
N HIS A 80 11.96 -14.95 -1.25
CA HIS A 80 12.31 -13.59 -1.65
C HIS A 80 12.46 -12.63 -0.46
N GLU A 81 12.22 -13.13 0.76
CA GLU A 81 12.21 -12.38 2.02
C GLU A 81 11.32 -11.12 1.93
N VAL A 82 10.11 -11.33 1.41
CA VAL A 82 9.09 -10.29 1.23
C VAL A 82 7.97 -10.52 2.23
N PHE A 83 7.57 -9.47 2.93
CA PHE A 83 6.47 -9.45 3.88
C PHE A 83 5.27 -8.75 3.24
N THR A 84 4.08 -9.27 3.40
CA THR A 84 2.84 -8.58 3.03
C THR A 84 2.22 -8.01 4.29
N LEU A 85 2.10 -6.69 4.38
CA LEU A 85 1.44 -6.03 5.50
C LEU A 85 -0.04 -6.46 5.55
N ALA A 86 -0.52 -6.74 6.75
CA ALA A 86 -1.92 -7.06 6.97
C ALA A 86 -2.82 -5.87 6.63
N ARG A 87 -4.06 -6.17 6.29
CA ARG A 87 -5.12 -5.18 6.10
C ARG A 87 -6.23 -5.38 7.13
N ARG A 88 -6.96 -4.33 7.41
CA ARG A 88 -8.19 -4.39 8.20
C ARG A 88 -9.24 -5.20 7.43
N SER A 89 -10.28 -5.67 8.11
CA SER A 89 -11.37 -6.45 7.52
C SER A 89 -12.10 -5.74 6.37
N ASN A 90 -12.07 -4.41 6.34
CA ASN A 90 -12.63 -3.60 5.26
C ASN A 90 -11.66 -3.40 4.06
N GLY A 91 -10.50 -4.05 4.08
CA GLY A 91 -9.46 -3.94 3.04
C GLY A 91 -8.51 -2.75 3.19
N ASP A 92 -8.68 -1.88 4.20
CA ASP A 92 -7.77 -0.76 4.42
C ASP A 92 -6.43 -1.21 5.01
N CYS A 93 -5.34 -0.55 4.61
CA CYS A 93 -4.05 -0.62 5.28
C CYS A 93 -4.18 -0.23 6.76
N LEU A 94 -3.42 -0.88 7.64
CA LEU A 94 -3.40 -0.59 9.08
C LEU A 94 -3.11 0.88 9.40
N TYR A 95 -2.35 1.57 8.54
CA TYR A 95 -1.93 2.96 8.69
C TYR A 95 -2.80 3.96 7.93
N LEU A 96 -3.99 3.58 7.50
CA LEU A 96 -4.95 4.49 6.89
C LEU A 96 -5.89 5.06 7.96
N ASP A 97 -5.91 6.39 8.07
CA ASP A 97 -6.85 7.07 8.95
C ASP A 97 -8.28 6.93 8.41
N ALA A 98 -9.19 6.44 9.26
CA ALA A 98 -10.54 6.08 8.84
C ALA A 98 -11.39 7.30 8.44
N ARG A 99 -11.09 8.49 8.97
CA ARG A 99 -11.87 9.71 8.72
C ARG A 99 -11.32 10.51 7.56
N THR A 100 -10.04 10.86 7.63
CA THR A 100 -9.36 11.72 6.64
C THR A 100 -8.96 10.96 5.38
N ARG A 101 -8.91 9.61 5.44
CA ARG A 101 -8.37 8.75 4.38
C ARG A 101 -6.91 9.09 4.05
N LEU A 102 -6.16 9.65 4.98
CA LEU A 102 -4.72 9.92 4.83
C LEU A 102 -3.90 8.85 5.54
N CYS A 103 -2.72 8.56 4.99
CA CYS A 103 -1.80 7.63 5.63
C CYS A 103 -1.19 8.30 6.87
N THR A 104 -1.29 7.65 8.03
CA THR A 104 -0.75 8.13 9.30
C THR A 104 0.77 7.97 9.41
N ARG A 105 1.39 7.23 8.48
CA ARG A 105 2.84 6.98 8.39
C ARG A 105 3.45 7.59 7.12
N TYR A 106 2.97 8.77 6.70
CA TYR A 106 3.29 9.34 5.39
C TYR A 106 4.81 9.45 5.11
N GLU A 107 5.57 9.96 6.08
CA GLU A 107 7.03 10.15 5.95
C GLU A 107 7.80 8.83 5.94
N GLN A 108 7.28 7.85 6.69
CA GLN A 108 7.87 6.52 6.90
C GLN A 108 7.38 5.47 5.91
N ARG A 109 6.61 5.88 4.88
CA ARG A 109 6.03 4.96 3.90
C ARG A 109 7.08 4.00 3.34
N PRO A 110 6.73 2.71 3.20
CA PRO A 110 7.61 1.76 2.54
C PRO A 110 7.79 2.15 1.08
N ASP A 111 8.83 1.63 0.45
CA ASP A 111 9.16 1.98 -0.93
C ASP A 111 8.03 1.62 -1.90
N THR A 112 7.31 0.51 -1.65
CA THR A 112 6.06 0.13 -2.34
C THR A 112 5.01 1.24 -2.36
N CYS A 113 4.79 1.92 -1.24
CA CYS A 113 3.82 3.01 -1.16
C CYS A 113 4.38 4.33 -1.70
N ARG A 114 5.65 4.62 -1.45
CA ARG A 114 6.31 5.87 -1.86
C ARG A 114 6.44 5.96 -3.39
N ASN A 115 6.76 4.84 -4.03
CA ASN A 115 7.03 4.79 -5.46
C ASN A 115 5.83 4.31 -6.27
N HIS A 116 4.67 4.02 -5.64
CA HIS A 116 3.45 3.73 -6.38
C HIS A 116 3.00 4.96 -7.18
N PRO A 117 2.62 4.84 -8.46
CA PRO A 117 2.46 3.60 -9.24
C PRO A 117 3.62 3.27 -10.19
N GLN A 118 4.81 3.85 -10.02
CA GLN A 118 5.98 3.43 -10.80
C GLN A 118 6.32 1.95 -10.54
N ILE A 119 6.03 1.47 -9.33
CA ILE A 119 6.07 0.07 -8.95
C ILE A 119 4.67 -0.44 -8.57
N GLY A 120 4.45 -1.73 -8.75
CA GLY A 120 3.18 -2.41 -8.50
C GLY A 120 2.79 -3.36 -9.65
N PRO A 121 1.57 -3.91 -9.62
CA PRO A 121 1.15 -4.93 -10.58
C PRO A 121 0.93 -4.38 -12.01
N ARG A 122 0.70 -3.06 -12.15
CA ARG A 122 0.64 -2.37 -13.44
C ARG A 122 1.41 -1.04 -13.39
N PRO A 123 2.74 -1.06 -13.63
CA PRO A 123 3.58 0.14 -13.58
C PRO A 123 3.05 1.30 -14.44
N GLY A 124 2.98 2.49 -13.87
CA GLY A 124 2.46 3.70 -14.52
C GLY A 124 0.94 3.84 -14.52
N TYR A 125 0.20 2.89 -13.94
CA TYR A 125 -1.26 2.91 -13.86
C TYR A 125 -1.73 2.84 -12.41
N CYS A 126 -2.88 3.45 -12.12
CA CYS A 126 -3.42 3.56 -10.77
C CYS A 126 -4.83 2.97 -10.70
N ALA A 127 -5.10 2.23 -9.63
CA ALA A 127 -6.44 1.77 -9.23
C ALA A 127 -7.31 2.92 -8.71
N TRP A 128 -7.36 4.05 -9.41
CA TRP A 128 -8.06 5.23 -8.93
C TRP A 128 -9.56 4.94 -8.76
N ARG A 129 -10.11 5.29 -7.59
CA ARG A 129 -11.55 5.35 -7.34
C ARG A 129 -11.88 6.72 -6.74
N PRO A 130 -12.96 7.38 -7.19
CA PRO A 130 -13.33 8.70 -6.67
C PRO A 130 -13.69 8.61 -5.17
N LYS A 131 -13.43 9.67 -4.43
CA LYS A 131 -14.01 9.87 -3.09
C LYS A 131 -15.53 9.76 -3.21
N GLN A 132 -16.16 8.96 -2.34
CA GLN A 132 -17.62 8.97 -2.25
C GLN A 132 -18.04 10.32 -1.66
N PRO A 133 -19.09 10.97 -2.20
CA PRO A 133 -19.70 12.11 -1.53
C PRO A 133 -20.18 11.64 -0.16
N GLY A 134 -19.72 12.33 0.89
CA GLY A 134 -20.12 12.09 2.27
C GLY A 134 -21.49 12.67 2.58
#